data_AF-A0A5C1Q1T8-F1
#
_entry.id   AF-A0A5C1Q1T8-F1
#
_cell.length_a   1.000
_cell.length_b   1.000
_cell.length_c   1.000
_cell.angle_alpha   90.00
_cell.angle_beta   90.00
_cell.angle_gamma   90.00
#
_symmetry.space_group_name_H-M   'P 1'
#
loop_
_entity.id
_entity.type
_entity.pdbx_description
1 polymer ?
#
loop_
_entity_poly.entity_id
_entity_poly.type
_entity_poly.pdbx_seq_one_letter_code
_entity_poly.pdbx_strand_id
1 'polypeptide(L)'
;MGAKTRESGPKEYDMRRITLTLALLGALLASTARAETITEVLERSQLSRLDGRVAAPADSERAARVRASFARLVALAPPAHPVELRVMQGGVQAEAMLGRLLVVGEAVGDLPEGERLMLLSHEYGHLVLGHWDRLVGLYRHHIPGEVRPDTTDPVAQALGRDGAELSHRQEFEADAFGFRLAQQLGVGLDEALSLLMRRPAASDTPTHPATRRRIAQLRMLQAREAGSDPAPLRGATTAAAPAATQP
;
A
#
# COMPACT_ATOMS: atom_id res chain seq x y z
N MET A 1 -8.59 -9.29 -63.97
CA MET A 1 -8.23 -9.79 -62.62
C MET A 1 -7.55 -8.66 -61.88
N GLY A 2 -8.31 -7.90 -61.09
CA GLY A 2 -7.87 -6.64 -60.49
C GLY A 2 -7.77 -6.72 -58.98
N ALA A 3 -6.61 -6.37 -58.44
CA ALA A 3 -6.41 -6.04 -57.05
C ALA A 3 -7.04 -4.66 -56.75
N LYS A 4 -7.78 -4.53 -55.64
CA LYS A 4 -8.12 -3.25 -55.04
C LYS A 4 -8.26 -3.36 -53.52
N THR A 5 -7.81 -2.29 -52.90
CA THR A 5 -7.47 -1.94 -51.51
C THR A 5 -8.62 -1.82 -50.51
N ARG A 6 -8.28 -2.09 -49.23
CA ARG A 6 -8.73 -1.54 -47.92
C ARG A 6 -9.99 -0.65 -47.83
N GLU A 7 -10.84 -1.01 -46.87
CA GLU A 7 -11.51 -0.19 -45.82
C GLU A 7 -11.85 -1.20 -44.68
N SER A 8 -11.37 -1.18 -43.43
CA SER A 8 -11.36 -0.22 -42.30
C SER A 8 -12.69 -0.06 -41.56
N GLY A 9 -12.83 -0.78 -40.42
CA GLY A 9 -13.65 -0.39 -39.27
C GLY A 9 -14.57 -1.49 -38.68
N PRO A 10 -14.83 -1.50 -37.36
CA PRO A 10 -13.96 -1.26 -36.23
C PRO A 10 -13.65 -2.56 -35.46
N LYS A 11 -12.48 -2.59 -34.80
CA LYS A 11 -12.12 -3.61 -33.82
C LYS A 11 -12.85 -3.30 -32.51
N GLU A 12 -13.81 -4.13 -32.13
CA GLU A 12 -14.31 -4.19 -30.75
C GLU A 12 -13.21 -4.78 -29.85
N TYR A 13 -12.31 -3.91 -29.41
CA TYR A 13 -11.68 -4.03 -28.11
C TYR A 13 -12.47 -3.12 -27.18
N ASP A 14 -13.30 -3.69 -26.31
CA ASP A 14 -13.32 -3.29 -24.89
C ASP A 14 -14.33 -4.16 -24.11
N MET A 15 -14.18 -4.16 -22.77
CA MET A 15 -15.28 -4.45 -21.83
C MET A 15 -15.53 -5.92 -21.42
N ARG A 16 -14.49 -6.74 -21.29
CA ARG A 16 -14.61 -8.10 -20.71
C ARG A 16 -13.59 -8.51 -19.63
N ARG A 17 -12.84 -7.58 -19.01
CA ARG A 17 -11.69 -7.97 -18.17
C ARG A 17 -11.51 -7.33 -16.79
N ILE A 18 -12.52 -6.68 -16.18
CA ILE A 18 -12.46 -6.35 -14.74
C ILE A 18 -13.84 -6.53 -14.11
N THR A 19 -14.35 -7.76 -14.21
CA THR A 19 -15.42 -8.30 -13.35
C THR A 19 -14.82 -9.49 -12.61
N LEU A 20 -13.84 -9.26 -11.73
CA LEU A 20 -13.13 -10.35 -11.06
C LEU A 20 -12.44 -9.89 -9.77
N THR A 21 -13.24 -9.52 -8.77
CA THR A 21 -12.87 -9.72 -7.35
C THR A 21 -14.10 -9.98 -6.46
N LEU A 22 -15.14 -10.61 -7.01
CA LEU A 22 -16.28 -11.15 -6.25
C LEU A 22 -16.91 -12.40 -6.89
N ALA A 23 -16.26 -13.00 -7.90
CA ALA A 23 -16.78 -14.15 -8.64
C ALA A 23 -15.82 -15.37 -8.63
N LEU A 24 -15.05 -15.54 -7.55
CA LEU A 24 -14.25 -16.75 -7.32
C LEU A 24 -14.50 -17.34 -5.92
N LEU A 25 -15.78 -17.41 -5.53
CA LEU A 25 -16.26 -18.14 -4.35
C LEU A 25 -17.05 -19.40 -4.75
N GLY A 26 -16.71 -20.00 -5.90
CA GLY A 26 -17.48 -21.08 -6.49
C GLY A 26 -16.60 -22.07 -7.22
N ALA A 27 -15.71 -22.78 -6.51
CA ALA A 27 -15.31 -24.16 -6.78
C ALA A 27 -14.10 -24.55 -5.92
N LEU A 28 -14.36 -25.20 -4.78
CA LEU A 28 -13.57 -26.35 -4.30
C LEU A 28 -14.31 -26.97 -3.11
N LEU A 29 -15.11 -27.98 -3.44
CA LEU A 29 -15.76 -28.88 -2.50
C LEU A 29 -14.71 -29.74 -1.77
N ALA A 30 -15.00 -30.03 -0.51
CA ALA A 30 -14.32 -30.95 0.41
C ALA A 30 -13.08 -30.43 1.16
N SER A 31 -13.23 -29.30 1.87
CA SER A 31 -12.66 -29.20 3.21
C SER A 31 -13.80 -29.42 4.20
N THR A 32 -13.55 -30.16 5.29
CA THR A 32 -14.50 -30.27 6.41
C THR A 32 -14.99 -28.89 6.76
N ALA A 33 -16.31 -28.65 6.64
CA ALA A 33 -16.95 -27.36 6.84
C ALA A 33 -16.77 -26.90 8.29
N ARG A 34 -15.61 -26.32 8.57
CA ARG A 34 -15.36 -25.55 9.76
C ARG A 34 -16.04 -24.21 9.53
N ALA A 35 -16.91 -23.80 10.46
CA ALA A 35 -17.49 -22.48 10.46
C ALA A 35 -16.34 -21.46 10.46
N GLU A 36 -16.10 -20.85 9.31
CA GLU A 36 -14.96 -19.97 9.11
C GLU A 36 -15.38 -18.53 9.38
N THR A 37 -14.55 -17.83 10.15
CA THR A 37 -14.73 -16.42 10.44
C THR A 37 -14.24 -15.58 9.27
N ILE A 38 -14.75 -14.34 9.16
CA ILE A 38 -14.31 -13.44 8.08
C ILE A 38 -12.80 -13.11 8.16
N THR A 39 -12.22 -13.13 9.37
CA THR A 39 -10.77 -12.93 9.55
C THR A 39 -9.97 -14.05 8.88
N GLU A 40 -10.35 -15.31 9.13
CA GLU A 40 -9.69 -16.48 8.54
C GLU A 40 -9.82 -16.46 7.00
N VAL A 41 -10.99 -16.06 6.47
CA VAL A 41 -11.21 -15.92 5.02
C VAL A 41 -10.27 -14.87 4.42
N LEU A 42 -10.16 -13.69 5.03
CA LEU A 42 -9.31 -12.60 4.56
C LEU A 42 -7.81 -12.99 4.60
N GLU A 43 -7.37 -13.59 5.71
CA GLU A 43 -5.99 -14.07 5.86
C GLU A 43 -5.65 -15.14 4.82
N ARG A 44 -6.52 -16.15 4.67
CA ARG A 44 -6.33 -17.21 3.67
C ARG A 44 -6.31 -16.64 2.24
N SER A 45 -7.15 -15.66 1.94
CA SER A 45 -7.15 -14.99 0.64
C SER A 45 -5.80 -14.33 0.35
N GLN A 46 -5.22 -13.63 1.33
CA GLN A 46 -3.90 -13.02 1.18
C GLN A 46 -2.78 -14.06 1.10
N LEU A 47 -2.82 -15.11 1.92
CA LEU A 47 -1.84 -16.21 1.88
C LEU A 47 -1.88 -16.94 0.53
N SER A 48 -3.07 -17.26 0.01
CA SER A 48 -3.21 -17.90 -1.30
C SER A 48 -2.62 -17.05 -2.44
N ARG A 49 -2.81 -15.72 -2.39
CA ARG A 49 -2.17 -14.80 -3.35
C ARG A 49 -0.65 -14.72 -3.19
N LEU A 50 -0.13 -14.95 -2.00
CA LEU A 50 1.31 -14.96 -1.71
C LEU A 50 1.97 -16.27 -2.17
N ASP A 51 1.32 -17.41 -1.92
CA ASP A 51 1.82 -18.75 -2.29
C ASP A 51 1.98 -18.92 -3.81
N GLY A 52 1.19 -18.17 -4.59
CA GLY A 52 1.33 -18.11 -6.05
C GLY A 52 2.51 -17.27 -6.56
N ARG A 53 3.29 -16.63 -5.68
CA ARG A 53 4.43 -15.76 -6.09
C ARG A 53 5.76 -16.49 -5.95
N VAL A 54 6.68 -16.18 -6.86
CA VAL A 54 8.04 -16.73 -6.85
C VAL A 54 8.98 -15.74 -6.17
N ALA A 55 9.79 -16.20 -5.22
CA ALA A 55 10.79 -15.37 -4.57
C ALA A 55 11.83 -14.86 -5.58
N ALA A 56 12.26 -13.61 -5.41
CA ALA A 56 13.37 -13.08 -6.21
C ALA A 56 14.67 -13.85 -5.91
N PRO A 57 15.56 -14.06 -6.89
CA PRO A 57 16.86 -14.68 -6.67
C PRO A 57 17.65 -13.97 -5.55
N ALA A 58 18.40 -14.74 -4.76
CA ALA A 58 19.15 -14.20 -3.62
C ALA A 58 20.25 -13.21 -4.04
N ASP A 59 20.80 -13.38 -5.24
CA ASP A 59 21.83 -12.56 -5.88
C ASP A 59 21.26 -11.43 -6.76
N SER A 60 19.93 -11.26 -6.82
CA SER A 60 19.30 -10.18 -7.59
C SER A 60 19.71 -8.81 -7.05
N GLU A 61 20.49 -8.06 -7.84
CA GLU A 61 20.86 -6.67 -7.52
C GLU A 61 19.64 -5.77 -7.31
N ARG A 62 18.59 -6.02 -8.10
CA ARG A 62 17.32 -5.31 -7.99
C ARG A 62 16.70 -5.55 -6.61
N ALA A 63 16.65 -6.80 -6.17
CA ALA A 63 16.16 -7.15 -4.85
C ALA A 63 17.03 -6.55 -3.74
N ALA A 64 18.35 -6.53 -3.91
CA ALA A 64 19.26 -5.87 -2.98
C ALA A 64 18.97 -4.37 -2.83
N ARG A 65 18.73 -3.65 -3.93
CA ARG A 65 18.33 -2.22 -3.91
C ARG A 65 17.02 -1.99 -3.16
N VAL A 66 16.02 -2.86 -3.36
CA VAL A 66 14.76 -2.80 -2.61
C VAL A 66 14.99 -3.02 -1.11
N ARG A 67 15.73 -4.06 -0.73
CA ARG A 67 16.04 -4.36 0.68
C ARG A 67 16.79 -3.22 1.37
N ALA A 68 17.78 -2.64 0.69
CA ALA A 68 18.54 -1.50 1.21
C ALA A 68 17.65 -0.26 1.44
N SER A 69 16.74 0.01 0.50
CA SER A 69 15.79 1.13 0.62
C SER A 69 14.82 0.90 1.77
N PHE A 70 14.26 -0.30 1.89
CA PHE A 70 13.38 -0.68 2.99
C PHE A 70 14.08 -0.60 4.35
N ALA A 71 15.32 -1.08 4.46
CA ALA A 71 16.09 -1.01 5.70
C ALA A 71 16.29 0.43 6.18
N ARG A 72 16.52 1.37 5.26
CA ARG A 72 16.61 2.81 5.60
C ARG A 72 15.28 3.36 6.13
N LEU A 73 14.16 2.99 5.53
CA LEU A 73 12.83 3.43 5.97
C LEU A 73 12.50 2.89 7.38
N VAL A 74 12.77 1.61 7.63
CA VAL A 74 12.59 0.99 8.95
C VAL A 74 13.50 1.63 10.00
N ALA A 75 14.73 1.97 9.65
CA ALA A 75 15.65 2.64 10.58
C ALA A 75 15.18 4.04 10.99
N LEU A 76 14.54 4.78 10.07
CA LEU A 76 13.99 6.11 10.36
C LEU A 76 12.68 6.07 11.15
N ALA A 77 11.83 5.09 10.87
CA ALA A 77 10.55 4.92 11.56
C ALA A 77 10.37 3.46 12.00
N PRO A 78 11.00 3.03 13.11
CA PRO A 78 10.88 1.68 13.61
C PRO A 78 9.41 1.32 13.92
N PRO A 79 8.90 0.17 13.46
CA PRO A 79 7.51 -0.19 13.68
C PRO A 79 7.31 -0.70 15.10
N ALA A 80 6.11 -0.50 15.65
CA ALA A 80 5.77 -1.01 16.99
C ALA A 80 5.64 -2.54 17.05
N HIS A 81 5.48 -3.18 15.89
CA HIS A 81 5.42 -4.63 15.73
C HIS A 81 6.39 -5.09 14.63
N PRO A 82 6.81 -6.36 14.60
CA PRO A 82 7.67 -6.87 13.54
C PRO A 82 7.03 -6.66 12.16
N VAL A 83 7.84 -6.18 11.21
CA VAL A 83 7.48 -6.07 9.79
C VAL A 83 8.50 -6.85 8.97
N GLU A 84 8.00 -7.70 8.08
CA GLU A 84 8.79 -8.50 7.16
C GLU A 84 8.78 -7.89 5.75
N LEU A 85 9.91 -7.95 5.05
CA LEU A 85 9.99 -7.67 3.62
C LEU A 85 10.19 -8.97 2.85
N ARG A 86 9.35 -9.18 1.84
CA ARG A 86 9.50 -10.25 0.86
C ARG A 86 9.61 -9.69 -0.54
N VAL A 87 10.79 -9.83 -1.14
CA VAL A 87 11.02 -9.46 -2.54
C VAL A 87 10.74 -10.66 -3.45
N MET A 88 9.87 -10.45 -4.43
CA MET A 88 9.34 -11.46 -5.34
C MET A 88 9.74 -11.13 -6.78
N GLN A 89 9.82 -12.15 -7.64
CA GLN A 89 9.87 -11.91 -9.08
C GLN A 89 8.61 -11.19 -9.53
N GLY A 90 8.76 -10.28 -10.49
CA GLY A 90 7.63 -9.56 -11.07
C GLY A 90 7.90 -8.10 -11.37
N GLY A 91 6.83 -7.40 -11.77
CA GLY A 91 6.87 -6.01 -12.19
C GLY A 91 6.96 -5.01 -11.06
N VAL A 92 6.83 -3.72 -11.41
CA VAL A 92 6.77 -2.62 -10.46
C VAL A 92 5.43 -2.67 -9.72
N GLN A 93 5.47 -3.26 -8.53
CA GLN A 93 4.34 -3.42 -7.62
C GLN A 93 4.86 -3.63 -6.20
N ALA A 94 4.12 -3.09 -5.23
CA ALA A 94 4.34 -3.33 -3.81
C ALA A 94 2.97 -3.43 -3.14
N GLU A 95 2.87 -4.22 -2.06
CA GLU A 95 1.62 -4.46 -1.35
C GLU A 95 1.88 -4.76 0.12
N ALA A 96 1.24 -4.01 1.01
CA ALA A 96 1.11 -4.35 2.41
C ALA A 96 0.09 -5.48 2.64
N MET A 97 0.54 -6.57 3.27
CA MET A 97 -0.22 -7.79 3.49
C MET A 97 -0.19 -8.21 4.97
N LEU A 98 -1.30 -8.78 5.44
CA LEU A 98 -1.43 -9.45 6.75
C LEU A 98 -1.05 -8.58 7.95
N GLY A 99 -1.11 -7.25 7.79
CA GLY A 99 -0.71 -6.27 8.80
C GLY A 99 0.80 -6.23 9.13
N ARG A 100 1.62 -7.09 8.53
CA ARG A 100 3.03 -7.24 8.91
C ARG A 100 4.00 -7.51 7.76
N LEU A 101 3.51 -7.72 6.55
CA LEU A 101 4.31 -8.18 5.44
C LEU A 101 4.27 -7.18 4.30
N LEU A 102 5.42 -6.63 3.93
CA LEU A 102 5.58 -5.87 2.70
C LEU A 102 6.05 -6.80 1.59
N VAL A 103 5.23 -7.00 0.55
CA VAL A 103 5.60 -7.78 -0.63
C VAL A 103 5.91 -6.86 -1.79
N VAL A 104 7.09 -7.01 -2.39
CA VAL A 104 7.60 -6.08 -3.42
C VAL A 104 8.10 -6.87 -4.62
N GLY A 105 7.72 -6.46 -5.83
CA GLY A 105 8.30 -7.00 -7.06
C GLY A 105 9.72 -6.47 -7.28
N GLU A 106 10.65 -7.33 -7.68
CA GLU A 106 12.06 -6.95 -7.80
C GLU A 106 12.30 -5.81 -8.79
N ALA A 107 11.47 -5.65 -9.83
CA ALA A 107 11.59 -4.53 -10.78
C ALA A 107 11.43 -3.15 -10.14
N VAL A 108 10.90 -3.05 -8.92
CA VAL A 108 10.94 -1.81 -8.10
C VAL A 108 12.37 -1.33 -7.87
N GLY A 109 13.35 -2.24 -7.85
CA GLY A 109 14.78 -1.93 -7.74
C GLY A 109 15.35 -1.14 -8.92
N ASP A 110 14.64 -1.07 -10.06
CA ASP A 110 15.06 -0.28 -11.23
C ASP A 110 14.47 1.13 -11.23
N LEU A 111 13.55 1.45 -10.33
CA LEU A 111 13.02 2.81 -10.21
C LEU A 111 14.13 3.80 -9.80
N PRO A 112 14.03 5.08 -10.21
CA PRO A 112 14.77 6.15 -9.56
C PRO A 112 14.62 6.08 -8.04
N GLU A 113 15.67 6.45 -7.31
CA GLU A 113 15.70 6.26 -5.85
C GLU A 113 14.52 6.95 -5.14
N GLY A 114 14.19 8.19 -5.51
CA GLY A 114 13.06 8.90 -4.92
C GLY A 114 11.71 8.22 -5.18
N GLU A 115 11.45 7.75 -6.40
CA GLU A 115 10.23 7.00 -6.72
C GLU A 115 10.16 5.67 -5.93
N ARG A 116 11.29 4.98 -5.81
CA ARG A 116 11.39 3.74 -5.03
C ARG A 116 11.11 3.99 -3.54
N LEU A 117 11.69 5.03 -2.96
CA LEU A 117 11.48 5.41 -1.56
C LEU A 117 10.04 5.84 -1.31
N MET A 118 9.41 6.59 -2.23
CA MET A 118 7.99 6.94 -2.13
C MET A 118 7.08 5.73 -2.15
N LEU A 119 7.29 4.80 -3.10
CA LEU A 119 6.48 3.60 -3.21
C LEU A 119 6.59 2.75 -1.93
N LEU A 120 7.83 2.50 -1.48
CA LEU A 120 8.06 1.67 -0.30
C LEU A 120 7.56 2.33 0.99
N SER A 121 7.72 3.64 1.13
CA SER A 121 7.27 4.36 2.33
C SER A 121 5.74 4.46 2.41
N HIS A 122 5.05 4.59 1.28
CA HIS A 122 3.58 4.52 1.20
C HIS A 122 3.08 3.16 1.70
N GLU A 123 3.57 2.06 1.13
CA GLU A 123 3.16 0.70 1.54
C GLU A 123 3.57 0.39 2.99
N TYR A 124 4.75 0.85 3.41
CA TYR A 124 5.18 0.74 4.80
C TYR A 124 4.24 1.49 5.75
N GLY A 125 3.70 2.64 5.31
CA GLY A 125 2.66 3.37 6.04
C GLY A 125 1.41 2.55 6.31
N HIS A 126 0.94 1.72 5.35
CA HIS A 126 -0.20 0.83 5.60
C HIS A 126 0.05 -0.15 6.75
N LEU A 127 1.29 -0.62 6.90
CA LEU A 127 1.68 -1.53 7.98
C LEU A 127 1.75 -0.78 9.31
N VAL A 128 2.51 0.31 9.36
CA VAL A 128 2.73 1.10 10.59
C VAL A 128 1.43 1.68 11.16
N LEU A 129 0.49 2.08 10.29
CA LEU A 129 -0.77 2.70 10.70
C LEU A 129 -1.88 1.69 11.06
N GLY A 130 -1.59 0.38 10.98
CA GLY A 130 -2.55 -0.68 11.32
C GLY A 130 -3.74 -0.74 10.37
N HIS A 131 -3.54 -0.44 9.09
CA HIS A 131 -4.64 -0.39 8.11
C HIS A 131 -5.31 -1.76 7.92
N TRP A 132 -4.53 -2.84 8.04
CA TRP A 132 -5.06 -4.21 8.02
C TRP A 132 -6.05 -4.46 9.16
N ASP A 133 -5.70 -4.13 10.40
CA ASP A 133 -6.56 -4.39 11.55
C ASP A 133 -7.86 -3.59 11.48
N ARG A 134 -7.80 -2.35 10.97
CA ARG A 134 -9.01 -1.54 10.72
C ARG A 134 -9.90 -2.16 9.65
N LEU A 135 -9.30 -2.70 8.58
CA LEU A 135 -10.05 -3.41 7.53
C LEU A 135 -10.71 -4.68 8.08
N VAL A 136 -9.95 -5.52 8.80
CA VAL A 136 -10.49 -6.72 9.46
C VAL A 136 -11.60 -6.35 10.44
N GLY A 137 -11.42 -5.28 11.22
CA GLY A 137 -12.44 -4.75 12.13
C GLY A 137 -13.73 -4.35 11.42
N LEU A 138 -13.63 -3.68 10.27
CA LEU A 138 -14.78 -3.33 9.43
C LEU A 138 -15.52 -4.58 8.94
N TYR A 139 -14.80 -5.58 8.41
CA TYR A 139 -15.40 -6.82 7.95
C TYR A 139 -16.09 -7.59 9.08
N ARG A 140 -15.47 -7.65 10.26
CA ARG A 140 -16.05 -8.29 11.46
C ARG A 140 -17.28 -7.56 11.97
N HIS A 141 -17.36 -6.24 11.81
CA HIS A 141 -18.55 -5.49 12.18
C HIS A 141 -19.75 -5.89 11.33
N HIS A 142 -19.55 -6.04 10.02
CA HIS A 142 -20.61 -6.45 9.08
C HIS A 142 -20.89 -7.96 9.12
N ILE A 143 -19.88 -8.79 9.38
CA ILE A 143 -19.95 -10.25 9.39
C ILE A 143 -19.32 -10.77 10.71
N PRO A 144 -20.05 -10.71 11.84
CA PRO A 144 -19.49 -11.03 13.16
C PRO A 144 -19.34 -12.54 13.43
N GLY A 145 -20.01 -13.38 12.64
CA GLY A 145 -20.03 -14.84 12.79
C GLY A 145 -19.42 -15.57 11.61
N GLU A 146 -19.98 -16.75 11.33
CA GLU A 146 -19.59 -17.57 10.20
C GLU A 146 -19.89 -16.86 8.86
N VAL A 147 -18.96 -16.98 7.92
CA VAL A 147 -19.11 -16.50 6.55
C VAL A 147 -20.00 -17.46 5.76
N ARG A 148 -21.23 -17.04 5.47
CA ARG A 148 -22.22 -17.78 4.67
C ARG A 148 -22.97 -16.80 3.75
N PRO A 149 -23.49 -17.24 2.59
CA PRO A 149 -24.19 -16.34 1.68
C PRO A 149 -25.34 -15.54 2.34
N ASP A 150 -26.10 -16.17 3.23
CA ASP A 150 -27.17 -15.52 3.99
C ASP A 150 -26.68 -14.53 5.05
N THR A 151 -25.41 -14.58 5.46
CA THR A 151 -24.79 -13.59 6.35
C THR A 151 -24.02 -12.51 5.58
N THR A 152 -23.56 -12.79 4.35
CA THR A 152 -22.76 -11.85 3.55
C THR A 152 -23.57 -11.05 2.53
N ASP A 153 -24.54 -11.67 1.85
CA ASP A 153 -25.28 -11.03 0.76
C ASP A 153 -26.10 -9.82 1.25
N PRO A 154 -26.78 -9.88 2.42
CA PRO A 154 -27.54 -8.73 2.92
C PRO A 154 -26.68 -7.51 3.23
N VAL A 155 -25.40 -7.70 3.59
CA VAL A 155 -24.49 -6.62 4.00
C VAL A 155 -23.55 -6.17 2.88
N ALA A 156 -23.49 -6.90 1.76
CA ALA A 156 -22.49 -6.68 0.70
C ALA A 156 -22.44 -5.24 0.18
N GLN A 157 -23.61 -4.61 -0.04
CA GLN A 157 -23.65 -3.22 -0.52
C GLN A 157 -23.17 -2.23 0.55
N ALA A 158 -23.59 -2.41 1.81
CA ALA A 158 -23.18 -1.54 2.91
C ALA A 158 -21.67 -1.67 3.17
N LEU A 159 -21.18 -2.91 3.31
CA LEU A 159 -19.77 -3.24 3.43
C LEU A 159 -18.94 -2.68 2.26
N GLY A 160 -19.44 -2.75 1.04
CA GLY A 160 -18.74 -2.19 -0.13
C GLY A 160 -18.59 -0.67 -0.07
N ARG A 161 -19.60 0.07 0.39
CA ARG A 161 -19.52 1.53 0.57
C ARG A 161 -18.56 1.91 1.69
N ASP A 162 -18.71 1.29 2.86
CA ASP A 162 -17.88 1.58 4.02
C ASP A 162 -16.42 1.17 3.77
N GLY A 163 -16.23 0.07 3.04
CA GLY A 163 -14.92 -0.39 2.57
C GLY A 163 -14.26 0.63 1.65
N ALA A 164 -14.99 1.19 0.69
CA ALA A 164 -14.46 2.21 -0.20
C ALA A 164 -14.06 3.49 0.53
N GLU A 165 -14.88 3.96 1.47
CA GLU A 165 -14.56 5.11 2.32
C GLU A 165 -13.31 4.85 3.18
N LEU A 166 -13.23 3.67 3.81
CA LEU A 166 -12.08 3.28 4.59
C LEU A 166 -10.81 3.23 3.72
N SER A 167 -10.86 2.60 2.56
CA SER A 167 -9.72 2.50 1.64
C SER A 167 -9.24 3.87 1.17
N HIS A 168 -10.13 4.78 0.78
CA HIS A 168 -9.73 6.13 0.37
C HIS A 168 -9.03 6.90 1.49
N ARG A 169 -9.56 6.81 2.71
CA ARG A 169 -8.91 7.39 3.89
C ARG A 169 -7.53 6.78 4.13
N GLN A 170 -7.40 5.46 4.06
CA GLN A 170 -6.13 4.75 4.25
C GLN A 170 -5.08 5.14 3.21
N GLU A 171 -5.46 5.30 1.94
CA GLU A 171 -4.56 5.75 0.88
C GLU A 171 -4.03 7.16 1.15
N PHE A 172 -4.90 8.06 1.61
CA PHE A 172 -4.49 9.41 1.99
C PHE A 172 -3.60 9.42 3.25
N GLU A 173 -3.91 8.59 4.25
CA GLU A 173 -3.06 8.44 5.44
C GLU A 173 -1.68 7.87 5.07
N ALA A 174 -1.63 6.88 4.19
CA ALA A 174 -0.40 6.28 3.68
C ALA A 174 0.43 7.24 2.81
N ASP A 175 -0.21 8.04 1.95
CA ASP A 175 0.46 9.12 1.21
C ASP A 175 1.09 10.14 2.16
N ALA A 176 0.35 10.54 3.19
CA ALA A 176 0.84 11.53 4.14
C ALA A 176 2.01 10.99 4.99
N PHE A 177 1.91 9.75 5.45
CA PHE A 177 2.98 9.09 6.18
C PHE A 177 4.21 8.86 5.30
N GLY A 178 4.01 8.26 4.13
CA GLY A 178 5.06 7.90 3.21
C GLY A 178 5.84 9.12 2.72
N PHE A 179 5.13 10.18 2.31
CA PHE A 179 5.77 11.41 1.86
C PHE A 179 6.65 12.04 2.94
N ARG A 180 6.14 12.19 4.17
CA ARG A 180 6.93 12.73 5.29
C ARG A 180 8.16 11.89 5.60
N LEU A 181 8.04 10.57 5.56
CA LEU A 181 9.16 9.66 5.82
C LEU A 181 10.20 9.75 4.69
N ALA A 182 9.76 9.77 3.45
CA ALA A 182 10.64 9.86 2.28
C ALA A 182 11.38 11.22 2.21
N GLN A 183 10.73 12.32 2.62
CA GLN A 183 11.38 13.63 2.71
C GLN A 183 12.58 13.64 3.66
N GLN A 184 12.56 12.86 4.74
CA GLN A 184 13.73 12.72 5.62
C GLN A 184 14.94 12.09 4.92
N LEU A 185 14.73 11.44 3.76
CA LEU A 185 15.76 10.89 2.89
C LEU A 185 16.03 11.77 1.66
N GLY A 186 15.53 13.01 1.64
CA GLY A 186 15.76 13.98 0.58
C GLY A 186 14.81 13.86 -0.61
N VAL A 187 13.73 13.07 -0.50
CA VAL A 187 12.74 12.94 -1.58
C VAL A 187 11.85 14.19 -1.64
N GLY A 188 11.74 14.78 -2.82
CA GLY A 188 10.89 15.94 -3.07
C GLY A 188 9.51 15.59 -3.60
N LEU A 189 8.70 16.64 -3.81
CA LEU A 189 7.37 16.51 -4.41
C LEU A 189 7.44 15.97 -5.84
N ASP A 190 8.45 16.34 -6.62
CA ASP A 190 8.55 15.94 -8.03
C ASP A 190 8.71 14.42 -8.18
N GLU A 191 9.49 13.77 -7.34
CA GLU A 191 9.62 12.30 -7.33
C GLU A 191 8.33 11.61 -6.90
N ALA A 192 7.63 12.19 -5.91
CA ALA A 192 6.33 11.69 -5.46
C ALA A 192 5.25 11.79 -6.56
N LEU A 193 5.23 12.92 -7.27
CA LEU A 193 4.32 13.13 -8.40
C LEU A 193 4.69 12.23 -9.58
N SER A 194 5.99 12.06 -9.88
CA SER A 194 6.48 11.16 -10.93
C SER A 194 5.96 9.73 -10.71
N LEU A 195 6.06 9.22 -9.48
CA LEU A 195 5.53 7.90 -9.12
C LEU A 195 4.04 7.78 -9.42
N LEU A 196 3.22 8.76 -9.00
CA LEU A 196 1.78 8.76 -9.25
C LEU A 196 1.43 8.83 -10.74
N MET A 197 2.27 9.46 -11.56
CA MET A 197 2.08 9.57 -13.01
C MET A 197 2.49 8.34 -13.79
N ARG A 198 3.16 7.35 -13.18
CA ARG A 198 3.51 6.09 -13.86
C ARG A 198 2.30 5.24 -14.22
N ARG A 199 1.25 5.28 -13.39
CA ARG A 199 -0.01 4.55 -13.59
C ARG A 199 -1.18 5.43 -13.15
N PRO A 200 -1.58 6.42 -13.96
CA PRO A 200 -2.63 7.35 -13.57
C PRO A 200 -3.99 6.65 -13.54
N ALA A 201 -4.73 6.88 -12.47
CA ALA A 201 -6.15 6.54 -12.33
C ALA A 201 -6.99 7.79 -12.63
N ALA A 202 -7.79 7.73 -13.70
CA ALA A 202 -8.63 8.83 -14.14
C ALA A 202 -9.80 9.12 -13.18
N SER A 203 -10.29 8.08 -12.51
CA SER A 203 -11.41 8.15 -11.56
C SER A 203 -11.07 7.38 -10.29
N ASP A 204 -11.89 7.60 -9.24
CA ASP A 204 -11.83 6.78 -8.04
C ASP A 204 -12.19 5.33 -8.39
N THR A 205 -11.51 4.39 -7.74
CA THR A 205 -11.90 2.98 -7.68
C THR A 205 -12.38 2.67 -6.25
N PRO A 206 -12.98 1.48 -6.02
CA PRO A 206 -13.34 1.08 -4.65
C PRO A 206 -12.16 1.08 -3.68
N THR A 207 -10.92 0.90 -4.16
CA THR A 207 -9.74 0.78 -3.28
C THR A 207 -8.79 1.97 -3.37
N HIS A 208 -8.83 2.77 -4.44
CA HIS A 208 -7.89 3.87 -4.64
C HIS A 208 -8.60 5.16 -5.11
N PRO A 209 -8.29 6.32 -4.50
CA PRO A 209 -8.69 7.62 -5.04
C PRO A 209 -8.05 7.90 -6.41
N ALA A 210 -8.72 8.70 -7.23
CA ALA A 210 -8.21 9.21 -8.49
C ALA A 210 -6.88 9.92 -8.28
N THR A 211 -5.96 9.78 -9.24
CA THR A 211 -4.60 10.33 -9.09
C THR A 211 -4.60 11.83 -8.86
N ARG A 212 -5.51 12.57 -9.48
CA ARG A 212 -5.66 14.02 -9.26
C ARG A 212 -5.93 14.39 -7.79
N ARG A 213 -6.67 13.57 -7.05
CA ARG A 213 -6.98 13.81 -5.63
C ARG A 213 -5.73 13.58 -4.77
N ARG A 214 -4.99 12.50 -5.03
CA ARG A 214 -3.72 12.20 -4.35
C ARG A 214 -2.67 13.28 -4.62
N ILE A 215 -2.55 13.76 -5.86
CA ILE A 215 -1.68 14.90 -6.19
C ILE A 215 -2.05 16.16 -5.41
N ALA A 216 -3.34 16.50 -5.37
CA ALA A 216 -3.81 17.67 -4.62
C ALA A 216 -3.43 17.55 -3.14
N GLN A 217 -3.58 16.37 -2.55
CA GLN A 217 -3.18 16.12 -1.17
C GLN A 217 -1.67 16.29 -0.95
N LEU A 218 -0.82 15.69 -1.78
CA LEU A 218 0.64 15.82 -1.64
C LEU A 218 1.09 17.29 -1.72
N ARG A 219 0.49 18.08 -2.63
CA ARG A 219 0.72 19.53 -2.69
C ARG A 219 0.29 20.25 -1.42
N MET A 220 -0.85 19.88 -0.85
CA MET A 220 -1.30 20.45 0.43
C MET A 220 -0.37 20.08 1.60
N LEU A 221 0.17 18.87 1.62
CA LEU A 221 1.14 18.43 2.64
C LEU A 221 2.43 19.25 2.53
N GLN A 222 2.99 19.36 1.33
CA GLN A 222 4.17 20.17 1.05
C GLN A 222 3.97 21.63 1.46
N ALA A 223 2.81 22.22 1.16
CA ALA A 223 2.50 23.61 1.52
C ALA A 223 2.39 23.81 3.04
N ARG A 224 1.83 22.83 3.78
CA ARG A 224 1.74 22.89 5.24
C ARG A 224 3.12 22.85 5.90
N GLU A 225 4.02 22.03 5.38
CA GLU A 225 5.39 21.93 5.89
C GLU A 225 6.19 23.20 5.59
N ALA A 226 6.04 23.76 4.38
CA ALA A 226 6.68 25.03 4.03
C ALA A 226 6.16 26.23 4.84
N GLY A 227 4.89 26.20 5.27
CA GLY A 227 4.29 27.21 6.14
C GLY A 227 4.47 26.96 7.65
N SER A 228 5.06 25.82 8.03
CA SER A 228 5.44 25.52 9.41
C SER A 228 6.88 25.99 9.62
N ASP A 229 7.09 27.13 10.27
CA ASP A 229 8.43 27.56 10.68
C ASP A 229 9.12 26.39 11.42
N PRO A 230 10.36 26.02 11.05
CA PRO A 230 11.10 25.04 11.83
C PRO A 230 11.41 25.66 13.19
N ALA A 231 10.63 25.29 14.21
CA ALA A 231 10.95 25.64 15.58
C ALA A 231 12.39 25.16 15.85
N PRO A 232 13.30 26.03 16.31
CA PRO A 232 14.67 25.62 16.55
C PRO A 232 14.65 24.53 17.61
N LEU A 233 15.23 23.38 17.26
CA LEU A 233 15.56 22.32 18.21
C LEU A 233 16.39 22.95 19.32
N ARG A 234 15.75 23.26 20.45
CA ARG A 234 16.44 23.74 21.64
C ARG A 234 17.38 22.62 22.09
N GLY A 235 18.66 22.81 21.82
CA GLY A 235 19.73 22.03 22.41
C GLY A 235 19.60 22.10 23.93
N ALA A 236 19.27 20.97 24.54
CA ALA A 236 19.41 20.79 25.97
C ALA A 236 20.90 20.60 26.28
N THR A 237 21.64 21.72 26.31
CA THR A 237 22.93 21.82 27.00
C THR A 237 22.79 22.86 28.09
N THR A 238 22.60 22.38 29.32
CA THR A 238 23.19 22.99 30.50
C THR A 238 23.38 21.89 31.53
N ALA A 239 24.59 21.34 31.53
CA ALA A 239 25.11 20.60 32.66
C ALA A 239 25.15 21.54 33.87
N ALA A 240 24.42 21.21 34.92
CA ALA A 240 24.60 21.84 36.22
C ALA A 240 25.92 21.34 36.82
N ALA A 241 26.87 22.25 37.03
CA ALA A 241 28.08 21.99 37.79
C ALA A 241 27.76 21.88 39.30
N PRO A 242 28.49 21.04 40.07
CA PRO A 242 28.26 20.89 41.50
C PRO A 242 28.83 22.09 42.27
N ALA A 243 28.09 22.52 43.30
CA ALA A 243 28.54 23.51 44.26
C ALA A 243 29.72 22.95 45.08
N ALA A 244 30.90 23.56 44.93
CA ALA A 244 31.99 23.41 45.87
C ALA A 244 31.77 24.40 47.03
N THR A 245 31.72 23.89 48.25
CA THR A 245 31.77 24.71 49.47
C THR A 245 32.80 24.09 50.39
N GLN A 246 33.95 24.74 50.55
CA GLN A 246 34.83 24.74 51.74
C GLN A 246 35.81 25.92 51.60
N PRO A 247 36.40 26.46 52.69
CA PRO A 247 36.35 26.00 54.08
C PRO A 247 35.44 26.81 55.00
#